data_AF-A0A0C3EYX3-F1
#
_entry.id   AF-A0A0C3EYX3-F1
#
_cell.length_a   1.000
_cell.length_b   1.000
_cell.length_c   1.000
_cell.angle_alpha   90.00
_cell.angle_beta   90.00
_cell.angle_gamma   90.00
#
_symmetry.space_group_name_H-M   'P 1'
#
loop_
_entity.id
_entity.type
_entity.pdbx_description
1 polymer ?
#
loop_
_entity_poly.entity_id
_entity_poly.type
_entity_poly.pdbx_seq_one_letter_code
_entity_poly.pdbx_strand_id
1 'polypeptide(L)'
;MSLNFVKAEWIAIGKKWANLPPRVKHAAKNEFRVPTSMREAILPAPDGYQSVRYVHLCDAVVTYFPLWLISLWETFIDLQANICQPWLRARDWLCAETKAYKSKERRELADECKAFLGALPWDSHTVRDLWRYLGSHWTTGTQQNDLLDILGDRIASQADLAEKYSVHSLALTAKIIEAAAMHDPDIYQSSQTFRWIRQLGDEIVTRNKAYLTLHHLGKKNPHWVSLVIDSKAGVLRYGDLYGNEMPADLMQACHWWLSQHTLDHFAVVDLPIAPQATNDTSSCGILADNSLEHHSFPDTVPLIPSSGIEAARMRKFLLMGEVVLEQDVLA
;
A
#
# COMPACT_ATOMS: atom_id res chain seq x y z
N MET A 1 -1.46 -2.84 28.58
CA MET A 1 -1.70 -1.39 28.51
C MET A 1 -2.90 -1.17 27.62
N SER A 2 -3.97 -0.56 28.14
CA SER A 2 -5.20 -0.35 27.36
C SER A 2 -4.97 0.80 26.35
N LEU A 3 -5.32 0.56 25.10
CA LEU A 3 -5.36 1.55 24.02
C LEU A 3 -6.70 2.29 24.10
N ASN A 4 -6.87 3.15 25.10
CA ASN A 4 -8.07 3.99 25.19
C ASN A 4 -7.84 5.33 24.51
N PHE A 5 -8.78 5.73 23.65
CA PHE A 5 -8.91 7.10 23.18
C PHE A 5 -9.16 8.03 24.39
N VAL A 6 -8.26 8.97 24.67
CA VAL A 6 -8.42 9.92 25.78
C VAL A 6 -9.10 11.18 25.26
N LYS A 7 -10.44 11.24 25.42
CA LYS A 7 -11.29 12.38 25.03
C LYS A 7 -10.77 13.75 25.52
N ALA A 8 -10.04 13.79 26.64
CA ALA A 8 -9.45 15.01 27.18
C ALA A 8 -8.33 15.58 26.29
N GLU A 9 -7.54 14.74 25.61
CA GLU A 9 -6.46 15.18 24.73
C GLU A 9 -7.01 15.81 23.44
N TRP A 10 -8.16 15.35 22.95
CA TRP A 10 -8.83 15.88 21.76
C TRP A 10 -9.47 17.26 21.98
N ILE A 11 -10.00 17.51 23.19
CA ILE A 11 -10.57 18.81 23.57
C ILE A 11 -9.46 19.85 23.79
N ALA A 12 -8.28 19.42 24.26
CA ALA A 12 -7.14 20.29 24.52
C ALA A 12 -6.56 20.96 23.27
N ILE A 13 -6.78 20.39 22.07
CA ILE A 13 -6.29 20.92 20.78
C ILE A 13 -7.30 21.78 20.02
N GLY A 14 -8.38 22.23 20.67
CA GLY A 14 -9.32 23.21 20.11
C GLY A 14 -10.31 22.67 19.06
N LYS A 15 -10.26 21.37 18.73
CA LYS A 15 -11.24 20.71 17.86
C LYS A 15 -12.46 20.26 18.67
N LYS A 16 -13.67 20.61 18.21
CA LYS A 16 -14.92 20.18 18.84
C LYS A 16 -15.18 18.71 18.51
N TRP A 17 -15.71 17.95 19.48
CA TRP A 17 -16.21 16.57 19.27
C TRP A 17 -17.16 16.43 18.08
N ALA A 18 -17.86 17.51 17.71
CA ALA A 18 -18.73 17.56 16.55
C ALA A 18 -18.02 17.32 15.20
N ASN A 19 -16.71 17.60 15.10
CA ASN A 19 -15.96 17.59 13.85
C ASN A 19 -15.37 16.22 13.47
N LEU A 20 -15.43 15.24 14.37
CA LEU A 20 -15.00 13.88 14.06
C LEU A 20 -16.00 13.23 13.08
N PRO A 21 -15.56 12.34 12.18
CA PRO A 21 -16.48 11.48 11.44
C PRO A 21 -17.38 10.69 12.41
N PRO A 22 -18.68 10.52 12.15
CA PRO A 22 -19.62 9.85 13.06
C PRO A 22 -19.16 8.46 13.52
N ARG A 23 -18.46 7.70 12.66
CA ARG A 23 -17.89 6.38 12.98
C ARG A 23 -16.70 6.47 13.94
N VAL A 24 -15.83 7.48 13.81
CA VAL A 24 -14.74 7.74 14.77
C VAL A 24 -15.32 8.11 16.15
N LYS A 25 -16.42 8.87 16.21
CA LYS A 25 -17.14 9.13 17.48
C LYS A 25 -17.75 7.87 18.09
N HIS A 26 -18.07 6.87 17.26
CA HIS A 26 -18.63 5.60 17.70
C HIS A 26 -17.52 4.67 18.22
N ALA A 27 -16.43 4.51 17.46
CA ALA A 27 -15.25 3.73 17.85
C ALA A 27 -14.57 4.29 19.11
N ALA A 28 -14.41 5.61 19.20
CA ALA A 28 -13.82 6.28 20.37
C ALA A 28 -14.65 6.17 21.67
N LYS A 29 -15.92 5.75 21.58
CA LYS A 29 -16.78 5.49 22.75
C LYS A 29 -16.71 4.03 23.22
N ASN A 30 -16.13 3.14 22.42
CA ASN A 30 -16.03 1.73 22.76
C ASN A 30 -14.69 1.51 23.47
N GLU A 31 -14.75 1.02 24.71
CA GLU A 31 -13.56 0.48 25.39
C GLU A 31 -12.93 -0.60 24.51
N PHE A 32 -11.60 -0.68 24.50
CA PHE A 32 -10.85 -1.80 23.92
C PHE A 32 -11.49 -3.13 24.33
N ARG A 33 -12.15 -3.79 23.38
CA ARG A 33 -12.73 -5.11 23.56
C ARG A 33 -12.15 -6.01 22.50
N VAL A 34 -11.55 -7.13 22.93
CA VAL A 34 -11.19 -8.21 22.03
C VAL A 34 -12.48 -8.62 21.29
N PRO A 35 -12.52 -8.51 19.95
CA PRO A 35 -13.70 -8.88 19.17
C PRO A 35 -14.08 -10.34 19.44
N THR A 36 -15.37 -10.63 19.57
CA THR A 36 -15.86 -12.00 19.83
C THR A 36 -15.43 -12.97 18.74
N SER A 37 -15.30 -12.49 17.49
CA SER A 37 -14.77 -13.23 16.34
C SER A 37 -13.34 -13.75 16.56
N MET A 38 -12.49 -13.01 17.28
CA MET A 38 -11.17 -13.50 17.68
C MET A 38 -11.27 -14.62 18.72
N ARG A 39 -12.24 -14.60 19.65
CA ARG A 39 -12.40 -15.71 20.62
C ARG A 39 -12.74 -17.03 19.94
N GLU A 40 -13.51 -16.98 18.86
CA GLU A 40 -13.94 -18.16 18.11
C GLU A 40 -12.87 -18.64 17.11
N ALA A 41 -12.11 -17.72 16.50
CA ALA A 41 -11.05 -18.06 15.54
C ALA A 41 -9.72 -18.48 16.19
N ILE A 42 -9.44 -18.05 17.42
CA ILE A 42 -8.18 -18.30 18.12
C ILE A 42 -8.16 -19.65 18.84
N LEU A 43 -9.33 -20.25 19.13
CA LEU A 43 -9.39 -21.58 19.74
C LEU A 43 -9.37 -22.64 18.63
N PRO A 44 -8.28 -23.43 18.48
CA PRO A 44 -8.29 -24.54 17.54
C PRO A 44 -9.39 -25.52 17.93
N ALA A 45 -9.98 -26.20 16.93
CA ALA A 45 -10.85 -27.34 17.22
C ALA A 45 -10.07 -28.34 18.09
N PRO A 46 -10.66 -28.88 19.18
CA PRO A 46 -9.96 -29.81 20.05
C PRO A 46 -9.51 -31.02 19.23
N ASP A 47 -8.20 -31.15 19.06
CA ASP A 47 -7.51 -32.10 18.20
C ASP A 47 -7.49 -33.53 18.78
N GLY A 48 -8.08 -33.75 19.96
CA GLY A 48 -8.27 -35.07 20.55
C GLY A 48 -7.00 -35.75 21.08
N TYR A 49 -5.83 -35.09 21.03
CA TYR A 49 -4.55 -35.66 21.45
C TYR A 49 -4.08 -35.20 22.84
N GLN A 50 -3.35 -36.10 23.52
CA GLN A 50 -3.02 -36.03 24.94
C GLN A 50 -1.71 -35.27 25.22
N SER A 51 -1.89 -33.99 25.53
CA SER A 51 -1.15 -33.18 26.49
C SER A 51 0.34 -32.82 26.35
N VAL A 52 0.65 -31.57 26.69
CA VAL A 52 1.98 -30.97 26.83
C VAL A 52 2.25 -30.70 28.32
N ARG A 53 3.44 -31.06 28.80
CA ARG A 53 3.90 -30.70 30.14
C ARG A 53 4.73 -29.41 30.06
N TYR A 54 4.33 -28.37 30.79
CA TYR A 54 5.12 -27.14 30.89
C TYR A 54 6.11 -27.25 32.04
N VAL A 55 7.41 -27.37 31.70
CA VAL A 55 8.50 -27.69 32.65
C VAL A 55 8.78 -26.57 33.67
N HIS A 56 8.30 -25.35 33.42
CA HIS A 56 8.57 -24.18 34.26
C HIS A 56 7.50 -23.87 35.32
N LEU A 57 6.44 -24.68 35.42
CA LEU A 57 5.53 -24.60 36.58
C LEU A 57 6.17 -25.32 37.76
N CYS A 58 6.61 -24.55 38.76
CA CYS A 58 7.32 -25.02 39.96
C CYS A 58 6.39 -25.68 41.00
N ASP A 59 5.39 -26.42 40.56
CA ASP A 59 4.39 -27.00 41.45
C ASP A 59 4.64 -28.49 41.59
N ALA A 60 4.40 -29.04 42.80
CA ALA A 60 4.52 -30.46 43.11
C ALA A 60 3.53 -31.35 42.31
N VAL A 61 2.64 -30.75 41.53
CA VAL A 61 1.61 -31.42 40.73
C VAL A 61 1.95 -31.28 39.25
N VAL A 62 2.11 -32.42 38.56
CA VAL A 62 2.32 -32.43 37.10
C VAL A 62 1.02 -32.00 36.42
N THR A 63 1.03 -30.80 35.85
CA THR A 63 -0.10 -30.29 35.06
C THR A 63 0.14 -30.56 33.58
N TYR A 64 -0.84 -31.23 32.97
CA TYR A 64 -0.87 -31.59 31.55
C TYR A 64 -1.83 -30.65 30.83
N PHE A 65 -1.32 -29.84 29.90
CA PHE A 65 -2.12 -28.90 29.12
C PHE A 65 -2.49 -29.50 27.77
N PRO A 66 -3.66 -29.21 27.18
CA PRO A 66 -3.99 -29.64 25.84
C PRO A 66 -2.96 -29.20 24.77
N LEU A 67 -2.79 -29.99 23.70
CA LEU A 67 -1.84 -29.68 22.62
C LEU A 67 -2.19 -28.40 21.85
N TRP A 68 -3.49 -28.08 21.73
CA TRP A 68 -3.95 -26.83 21.14
C TRP A 68 -3.38 -25.57 21.83
N LEU A 69 -2.89 -25.67 23.07
CA LEU A 69 -2.23 -24.57 23.76
C LEU A 69 -0.96 -24.09 23.04
N ILE A 70 -0.24 -24.99 22.35
CA ILE A 70 0.94 -24.62 21.54
C ILE A 70 0.50 -23.73 20.38
N SER A 71 -0.51 -24.15 19.62
CA SER A 71 -1.06 -23.37 18.50
C SER A 71 -1.66 -22.05 18.94
N LEU A 72 -2.26 -22.01 20.14
CA LEU A 72 -2.72 -20.76 20.75
C LEU A 72 -1.55 -19.80 21.00
N TRP A 73 -0.47 -20.27 21.64
CA TRP A 73 0.70 -19.43 21.91
C TRP A 73 1.41 -18.99 20.64
N GLU A 74 1.51 -19.86 19.64
CA GLU A 74 2.03 -19.52 18.32
C GLU A 74 1.22 -18.39 17.69
N THR A 75 -0.11 -18.50 17.70
CA THR A 75 -1.02 -17.45 17.22
C THR A 75 -0.85 -16.15 18.02
N PHE A 76 -0.73 -16.23 19.34
CA PHE A 76 -0.56 -15.04 20.17
C PHE A 76 0.78 -14.34 19.92
N ILE A 77 1.86 -15.10 19.77
CA ILE A 77 3.19 -14.59 19.43
C ILE A 77 3.16 -13.95 18.05
N ASP A 78 2.53 -14.58 17.07
CA ASP A 78 2.37 -14.05 15.71
C ASP A 78 1.57 -12.74 15.70
N LEU A 79 0.39 -12.72 16.33
CA LEU A 79 -0.43 -11.51 16.48
C LEU A 79 0.35 -10.39 17.18
N GLN A 80 1.08 -10.72 18.25
CA GLN A 80 1.88 -9.74 18.98
C GLN A 80 2.98 -9.16 18.10
N ALA A 81 3.76 -10.01 17.42
CA ALA A 81 4.93 -9.61 16.65
C ALA A 81 4.56 -8.91 15.34
N ASN A 82 3.55 -9.40 14.62
CA ASN A 82 3.24 -9.00 13.25
C ASN A 82 2.08 -8.01 13.13
N ILE A 83 1.25 -7.86 14.16
CA ILE A 83 0.12 -6.91 14.15
C ILE A 83 0.27 -5.88 15.27
N CYS A 84 0.33 -6.30 16.53
CA CYS A 84 0.32 -5.36 17.65
C CYS A 84 1.59 -4.48 17.69
N GLN A 85 2.78 -5.07 17.57
CA GLN A 85 4.03 -4.31 17.66
C GLN A 85 4.18 -3.26 16.55
N PRO A 86 3.90 -3.55 15.27
CA PRO A 86 3.95 -2.53 14.21
C PRO A 86 3.00 -1.35 14.45
N TRP A 87 1.77 -1.62 14.91
CA TRP A 87 0.80 -0.57 15.24
C TRP A 87 1.26 0.31 16.41
N LEU A 88 1.86 -0.30 17.44
CA LEU A 88 2.45 0.46 18.55
C LEU A 88 3.62 1.35 18.08
N ARG A 89 4.49 0.84 17.19
CA ARG A 89 5.57 1.64 16.61
C ARG A 89 5.06 2.79 15.76
N ALA A 90 4.03 2.56 14.95
CA ALA A 90 3.38 3.61 14.17
C ALA A 90 2.78 4.70 15.07
N ARG A 91 2.13 4.31 16.17
CA ARG A 91 1.61 5.24 17.18
C ARG A 91 2.75 6.04 17.83
N ASP A 92 3.83 5.38 18.22
CA ASP A 92 4.97 6.04 18.87
C ASP A 92 5.67 7.02 17.91
N TRP A 93 5.78 6.64 16.63
CA TRP A 93 6.23 7.53 15.56
C TRP A 93 5.33 8.76 15.44
N LEU A 94 4.01 8.58 15.32
CA LEU A 94 3.06 9.70 15.29
C LEU A 94 3.16 10.59 16.54
N CYS A 95 3.37 10.03 17.72
CA CYS A 95 3.59 10.80 18.94
C CYS A 95 4.87 11.65 18.88
N ALA A 96 5.94 11.17 18.24
CA ALA A 96 7.11 12.00 17.96
C ALA A 96 6.77 13.11 16.95
N GLU A 97 5.96 12.81 15.93
CA GLU A 97 5.55 13.75 14.90
C GLU A 97 4.70 14.91 15.42
N THR A 98 3.82 14.66 16.39
CA THR A 98 3.05 15.74 17.06
C THR A 98 3.93 16.75 17.79
N LYS A 99 5.17 16.36 18.13
CA LYS A 99 6.16 17.23 18.79
C LYS A 99 7.12 17.90 17.80
N ALA A 100 6.98 17.63 16.49
CA ALA A 100 7.85 18.21 15.47
C ALA A 100 7.66 19.74 15.41
N TYR A 101 8.62 20.48 15.95
CA TYR A 101 8.52 21.94 16.11
C TYR A 101 8.44 22.69 14.76
N LYS A 102 9.03 22.14 13.71
CA LYS A 102 9.30 22.83 12.45
C LYS A 102 8.14 22.87 11.45
N SER A 103 7.08 22.08 11.63
CA SER A 103 5.95 22.07 10.68
C SER A 103 4.61 21.96 11.42
N LYS A 104 3.77 22.99 11.28
CA LYS A 104 2.41 23.00 11.81
C LYS A 104 1.55 21.92 11.13
N GLU A 105 1.60 21.86 9.82
CA GLU A 105 0.90 20.86 9.01
C GLU A 105 1.24 19.43 9.44
N ARG A 106 2.52 19.14 9.65
CA ARG A 106 2.98 17.81 10.08
C ARG A 106 2.40 17.41 11.44
N ARG A 107 2.30 18.37 12.38
CA ARG A 107 1.66 18.13 13.68
C ARG A 107 0.16 17.89 13.55
N GLU A 108 -0.52 18.68 12.72
CA GLU A 108 -1.97 18.55 12.50
C GLU A 108 -2.32 17.20 11.85
N LEU A 109 -1.55 16.79 10.84
CA LEU A 109 -1.68 15.47 10.23
C LEU A 109 -1.38 14.35 11.23
N ALA A 110 -0.36 14.51 12.08
CA ALA A 110 -0.03 13.50 13.07
C ALA A 110 -1.15 13.31 14.10
N ASP A 111 -1.76 14.39 14.58
CA ASP A 111 -2.91 14.34 15.49
C ASP A 111 -4.12 13.67 14.83
N GLU A 112 -4.37 13.96 13.56
CA GLU A 112 -5.45 13.34 12.79
C GLU A 112 -5.21 11.85 12.57
N CYS A 113 -4.01 11.46 12.13
CA CYS A 113 -3.60 10.06 12.00
C CYS A 113 -3.71 9.31 13.33
N LYS A 114 -3.36 9.93 14.47
CA LYS A 114 -3.51 9.29 15.79
C LYS A 114 -4.97 9.00 16.12
N ALA A 115 -5.86 9.95 15.88
CA ALA A 115 -7.28 9.76 16.11
C ALA A 115 -7.83 8.66 15.20
N PHE A 116 -7.39 8.63 13.96
CA PHE A 116 -7.81 7.65 12.97
C PHE A 116 -7.28 6.24 13.28
N LEU A 117 -6.00 6.11 13.63
CA LEU A 117 -5.37 4.86 14.08
C LEU A 117 -6.11 4.24 15.27
N GLY A 118 -6.60 5.06 16.21
CA GLY A 118 -7.40 4.60 17.34
C GLY A 118 -8.84 4.17 16.99
N ALA A 119 -9.34 4.51 15.80
CA ALA A 119 -10.70 4.23 15.37
C ALA A 119 -10.82 3.05 14.39
N LEU A 120 -9.71 2.68 13.73
CA LEU A 120 -9.70 1.62 12.74
C LEU A 120 -9.83 0.22 13.38
N PRO A 121 -10.61 -0.70 12.78
CA PRO A 121 -10.71 -2.08 13.24
C PRO A 121 -9.43 -2.84 12.88
N TRP A 122 -8.44 -2.78 13.77
CA TRP A 122 -7.12 -3.41 13.57
C TRP A 122 -7.19 -4.94 13.36
N ASP A 123 -8.31 -5.57 13.70
CA ASP A 123 -8.59 -6.98 13.48
C ASP A 123 -9.01 -7.29 12.03
N SER A 124 -9.43 -6.28 11.27
CA SER A 124 -9.76 -6.42 9.85
C SER A 124 -8.51 -6.63 9.00
N HIS A 125 -8.55 -7.64 8.13
CA HIS A 125 -7.45 -7.93 7.20
C HIS A 125 -7.12 -6.75 6.28
N THR A 126 -8.11 -5.94 5.89
CA THR A 126 -7.92 -4.75 5.03
C THR A 126 -7.24 -3.59 5.76
N VAL A 127 -7.36 -3.55 7.08
CA VAL A 127 -6.79 -2.49 7.93
C VAL A 127 -5.38 -2.85 8.41
N ARG A 128 -5.12 -4.14 8.65
CA ARG A 128 -3.92 -4.65 9.34
C ARG A 128 -2.60 -4.09 8.83
N ASP A 129 -2.46 -3.81 7.54
CA ASP A 129 -1.22 -3.33 6.93
C ASP A 129 -1.14 -1.80 6.76
N LEU A 130 -2.20 -1.04 7.09
CA LEU A 130 -2.22 0.43 6.92
C LEU A 130 -1.14 1.15 7.73
N TRP A 131 -0.68 0.57 8.84
CA TRP A 131 0.44 1.12 9.62
C TRP A 131 1.72 1.30 8.79
N ARG A 132 1.89 0.58 7.68
CA ARG A 132 3.08 0.69 6.81
C ARG A 132 3.20 2.05 6.12
N TYR A 133 2.10 2.80 6.03
CA TYR A 133 2.18 4.19 5.59
C TYR A 133 2.82 5.10 6.64
N LEU A 134 2.84 4.71 7.92
CA LEU A 134 3.27 5.54 9.04
C LEU A 134 4.70 5.18 9.48
N GLY A 135 5.64 6.09 9.27
CA GLY A 135 7.06 5.90 9.58
C GLY A 135 7.87 5.27 8.44
N SER A 136 9.08 4.80 8.74
CA SER A 136 10.05 4.33 7.75
C SER A 136 9.82 2.88 7.34
N HIS A 137 8.70 2.61 6.68
CA HIS A 137 8.28 1.28 6.28
C HIS A 137 8.04 1.20 4.77
N TRP A 138 8.36 0.02 4.21
CA TRP A 138 8.11 -0.31 2.81
C TRP A 138 6.64 -0.65 2.61
N THR A 139 6.07 -0.07 1.56
CA THR A 139 4.75 -0.44 1.08
C THR A 139 4.80 -1.78 0.36
N THR A 140 3.70 -2.53 0.44
CA THR A 140 3.54 -3.83 -0.22
C THR A 140 2.95 -3.70 -1.62
N GLY A 141 2.99 -4.76 -2.41
CA GLY A 141 2.33 -4.78 -3.72
C GLY A 141 0.82 -4.56 -3.64
N THR A 142 0.16 -5.06 -2.59
CA THR A 142 -1.26 -4.78 -2.34
C THR A 142 -1.49 -3.28 -2.16
N GLN A 143 -0.70 -2.63 -1.29
CA GLN A 143 -0.79 -1.19 -1.06
C GLN A 143 -0.50 -0.35 -2.30
N GLN A 144 0.39 -0.81 -3.19
CA GLN A 144 0.62 -0.13 -4.46
C GLN A 144 -0.54 -0.32 -5.45
N ASN A 145 -1.18 -1.50 -5.49
CA ASN A 145 -2.40 -1.70 -6.28
C ASN A 145 -3.54 -0.82 -5.77
N ASP A 146 -3.74 -0.73 -4.44
CA ASP A 146 -4.79 0.11 -3.88
C ASP A 146 -4.61 1.59 -4.26
N LEU A 147 -3.36 2.09 -4.26
CA LEU A 147 -3.04 3.45 -4.70
C LEU A 147 -3.26 3.65 -6.20
N LEU A 148 -2.91 2.65 -7.02
CA LEU A 148 -3.19 2.65 -8.46
C LEU A 148 -4.70 2.65 -8.75
N ASP A 149 -5.49 1.90 -8.00
CA ASP A 149 -6.95 1.87 -8.14
C ASP A 149 -7.54 3.25 -7.81
N ILE A 150 -7.10 3.89 -6.71
CA ILE A 150 -7.53 5.25 -6.36
C ILE A 150 -7.13 6.26 -7.44
N LEU A 151 -5.92 6.17 -7.99
CA LEU A 151 -5.49 7.03 -9.09
C LEU A 151 -6.34 6.78 -10.35
N GLY A 152 -6.66 5.51 -10.63
CA GLY A 152 -7.53 5.09 -11.72
C GLY A 152 -8.93 5.68 -11.60
N ASP A 153 -9.57 5.58 -10.43
CA ASP A 153 -10.88 6.14 -10.16
C ASP A 153 -10.89 7.67 -10.30
N ARG A 154 -9.84 8.33 -9.78
CA ARG A 154 -9.69 9.78 -9.91
C ARG A 154 -9.56 10.21 -11.37
N ILE A 155 -8.76 9.51 -12.18
CA ILE A 155 -8.61 9.76 -13.61
C ILE A 155 -9.92 9.49 -14.35
N ALA A 156 -10.60 8.38 -14.05
CA ALA A 156 -11.87 8.00 -14.67
C ALA A 156 -12.99 9.02 -14.40
N SER A 157 -12.93 9.71 -13.25
CA SER A 157 -13.89 10.77 -12.90
C SER A 157 -13.75 12.05 -13.73
N GLN A 158 -12.67 12.21 -14.53
CA GLN A 158 -12.39 13.38 -15.36
C GLN A 158 -12.30 12.96 -16.83
N ALA A 159 -13.29 13.36 -17.64
CA ALA A 159 -13.44 12.83 -19.01
C ALA A 159 -12.22 13.07 -19.91
N ASP A 160 -11.58 14.22 -19.79
CA ASP A 160 -10.36 14.60 -20.52
C ASP A 160 -9.16 13.73 -20.14
N LEU A 161 -9.00 13.43 -18.85
CA LEU A 161 -7.95 12.53 -18.38
C LEU A 161 -8.26 11.08 -18.72
N ALA A 162 -9.52 10.64 -18.61
CA ALA A 162 -9.96 9.30 -18.95
C ALA A 162 -9.77 8.98 -20.44
N GLU A 163 -9.85 9.98 -21.33
CA GLU A 163 -9.51 9.83 -22.74
C GLU A 163 -8.00 9.59 -22.94
N LYS A 164 -7.16 10.26 -22.15
CA LYS A 164 -5.70 10.23 -22.29
C LYS A 164 -5.04 9.05 -21.57
N TYR A 165 -5.55 8.69 -20.39
CA TYR A 165 -4.88 7.82 -19.44
C TYR A 165 -5.71 6.60 -19.08
N SER A 166 -5.02 5.50 -18.74
CA SER A 166 -5.59 4.32 -18.11
C SER A 166 -4.60 3.80 -17.08
N VAL A 167 -5.06 3.50 -15.87
CA VAL A 167 -4.21 3.00 -14.79
C VAL A 167 -4.35 1.49 -14.70
N HIS A 168 -3.24 0.79 -14.56
CA HIS A 168 -3.21 -0.65 -14.49
C HIS A 168 -2.40 -1.14 -13.29
N SER A 169 -2.89 -2.21 -12.67
CA SER A 169 -2.25 -2.87 -11.55
C SER A 169 -0.84 -3.38 -11.88
N LEU A 170 -0.09 -3.73 -10.84
CA LEU A 170 1.24 -4.32 -10.95
C LEU A 170 1.30 -5.58 -11.83
N ALA A 171 0.16 -6.24 -12.05
CA ALA A 171 0.05 -7.43 -12.88
C ALA A 171 0.41 -7.15 -14.36
N LEU A 172 0.25 -5.91 -14.83
CA LEU A 172 0.55 -5.53 -16.22
C LEU A 172 2.02 -5.82 -16.56
N THR A 173 2.95 -5.21 -15.80
CA THR A 173 4.38 -5.38 -16.06
C THR A 173 4.85 -6.80 -15.81
N ALA A 174 4.33 -7.45 -14.76
CA ALA A 174 4.63 -8.86 -14.48
C ALA A 174 4.24 -9.78 -15.66
N LYS A 175 3.05 -9.57 -16.24
CA LYS A 175 2.58 -10.38 -17.38
C LYS A 175 3.29 -10.06 -18.69
N ILE A 176 3.67 -8.80 -18.90
CA ILE A 176 4.52 -8.41 -20.04
C ILE A 176 5.87 -9.13 -19.98
N ILE A 177 6.53 -9.14 -18.81
CA ILE A 177 7.80 -9.83 -18.62
C ILE A 177 7.65 -11.34 -18.82
N GLU A 178 6.59 -11.95 -18.25
CA GLU A 178 6.29 -13.38 -18.43
C GLU A 178 6.11 -13.73 -19.91
N ALA A 179 5.37 -12.93 -20.66
CA ALA A 179 5.15 -13.14 -22.09
C ALA A 179 6.45 -12.97 -22.89
N ALA A 180 7.22 -11.92 -22.63
CA ALA A 180 8.47 -11.64 -23.33
C ALA A 180 9.52 -12.74 -23.11
N ALA A 181 9.59 -13.30 -21.90
CA ALA A 181 10.50 -14.38 -21.56
C ALA A 181 10.25 -15.67 -22.37
N MET A 182 9.04 -15.86 -22.91
CA MET A 182 8.74 -16.99 -23.79
C MET A 182 9.39 -16.83 -25.17
N HIS A 183 9.66 -15.59 -25.61
CA HIS A 183 10.22 -15.24 -26.93
C HIS A 183 9.51 -15.88 -28.13
N ASP A 184 8.23 -16.22 -27.99
CA ASP A 184 7.44 -16.92 -29.00
C ASP A 184 6.17 -16.11 -29.31
N PRO A 185 6.15 -15.39 -30.45
CA PRO A 185 4.98 -14.64 -30.89
C PRO A 185 3.73 -15.52 -31.08
N ASP A 186 3.87 -16.76 -31.54
CA ASP A 186 2.70 -17.63 -31.80
C ASP A 186 2.03 -18.06 -30.50
N ILE A 187 2.83 -18.38 -29.47
CA ILE A 187 2.32 -18.63 -28.12
C ILE A 187 1.69 -17.37 -27.55
N TYR A 188 2.34 -16.21 -27.72
CA TYR A 188 1.77 -14.94 -27.27
C TYR A 188 0.40 -14.69 -27.89
N GLN A 189 0.24 -14.86 -29.20
CA GLN A 189 -0.99 -14.58 -29.94
C GLN A 189 -2.11 -15.59 -29.65
N SER A 190 -1.78 -16.85 -29.40
CA SER A 190 -2.77 -17.92 -29.25
C SER A 190 -3.15 -18.23 -27.79
N SER A 191 -2.24 -18.06 -26.84
CA SER A 191 -2.45 -18.48 -25.44
C SER A 191 -3.53 -17.67 -24.75
N GLN A 192 -4.35 -18.33 -23.92
CA GLN A 192 -5.37 -17.67 -23.09
C GLN A 192 -4.74 -16.85 -21.96
N THR A 193 -3.59 -17.29 -21.45
CA THR A 193 -2.87 -16.62 -20.34
C THR A 193 -2.50 -15.17 -20.68
N PHE A 194 -2.21 -14.89 -21.94
CA PHE A 194 -1.80 -13.56 -22.40
C PHE A 194 -2.93 -12.76 -23.06
N ARG A 195 -4.17 -13.29 -23.09
CA ARG A 195 -5.30 -12.63 -23.76
C ARG A 195 -5.51 -11.20 -23.26
N TRP A 196 -5.45 -11.00 -21.94
CA TRP A 196 -5.68 -9.69 -21.32
C TRP A 196 -4.62 -8.66 -21.75
N ILE A 197 -3.33 -8.99 -21.66
CA ILE A 197 -2.26 -8.06 -22.09
C ILE A 197 -2.22 -7.86 -23.60
N ARG A 198 -2.70 -8.83 -24.40
CA ARG A 198 -2.92 -8.63 -25.84
C ARG A 198 -3.97 -7.58 -26.12
N GLN A 199 -5.14 -7.72 -25.49
CA GLN A 199 -6.22 -6.75 -25.62
C GLN A 199 -5.77 -5.35 -25.21
N LEU A 200 -5.03 -5.24 -24.10
CA LEU A 200 -4.46 -3.97 -23.66
C LEU A 200 -3.47 -3.40 -24.70
N GLY A 201 -2.64 -4.23 -25.32
CA GLY A 201 -1.70 -3.81 -26.37
C GLY A 201 -2.42 -3.32 -27.63
N ASP A 202 -3.49 -3.99 -28.05
CA ASP A 202 -4.31 -3.51 -29.18
C ASP A 202 -5.03 -2.20 -28.81
N GLU A 203 -5.55 -2.10 -27.59
CA GLU A 203 -6.26 -0.91 -27.11
C GLU A 203 -5.35 0.31 -26.99
N ILE A 204 -4.11 0.16 -26.52
CA ILE A 204 -3.23 1.32 -26.31
C ILE A 204 -2.88 1.98 -27.65
N VAL A 205 -2.61 1.16 -28.66
CA VAL A 205 -2.27 1.58 -30.02
C VAL A 205 -3.50 2.19 -30.71
N THR A 206 -4.64 1.50 -30.66
CA THR A 206 -5.86 1.98 -31.35
C THR A 206 -6.45 3.24 -30.72
N ARG A 207 -6.34 3.39 -29.39
CA ARG A 207 -6.91 4.54 -28.66
C ARG A 207 -5.90 5.66 -28.40
N ASN A 208 -4.64 5.49 -28.78
CA ASN A 208 -3.56 6.45 -28.50
C ASN A 208 -3.53 6.87 -27.01
N LYS A 209 -3.65 5.90 -26.11
CA LYS A 209 -3.66 6.14 -24.66
C LYS A 209 -2.25 6.04 -24.06
N ALA A 210 -2.12 6.55 -22.84
CA ALA A 210 -1.01 6.28 -21.97
C ALA A 210 -1.42 5.37 -20.80
N TYR A 211 -0.71 4.27 -20.62
CA TYR A 211 -0.92 3.32 -19.52
C TYR A 211 0.03 3.62 -18.38
N LEU A 212 -0.53 3.84 -17.19
CA LEU A 212 0.19 4.18 -15.97
C LEU A 212 0.22 2.96 -15.06
N THR A 213 1.41 2.63 -14.55
CA THR A 213 1.57 1.52 -13.61
C THR A 213 2.86 1.68 -12.79
N LEU A 214 3.01 0.84 -11.78
CA LEU A 214 4.21 0.72 -10.98
C LEU A 214 4.87 -0.63 -11.25
N HIS A 215 6.18 -0.71 -10.99
CA HIS A 215 6.93 -1.96 -11.07
C HIS A 215 7.88 -2.10 -9.87
N HIS A 216 8.06 -3.33 -9.41
CA HIS A 216 9.01 -3.65 -8.34
C HIS A 216 10.23 -4.35 -8.94
N LEU A 217 11.44 -3.80 -8.74
CA LEU A 217 12.71 -4.30 -9.33
C LEU A 217 13.22 -5.63 -8.73
N GLY A 218 12.32 -6.41 -8.13
CA GLY A 218 12.60 -7.73 -7.56
C GLY A 218 13.33 -7.71 -6.21
N LYS A 219 13.67 -8.91 -5.71
CA LYS A 219 14.22 -9.09 -4.36
C LYS A 219 15.67 -8.61 -4.21
N LYS A 220 16.43 -8.60 -5.30
CA LYS A 220 17.84 -8.16 -5.32
C LYS A 220 17.97 -6.63 -5.30
N ASN A 221 16.94 -5.94 -5.81
CA ASN A 221 16.81 -4.50 -5.77
C ASN A 221 15.38 -4.16 -5.32
N PRO A 222 15.08 -4.22 -4.01
CA PRO A 222 13.73 -4.05 -3.51
C PRO A 222 13.31 -2.57 -3.58
N HIS A 223 12.85 -2.18 -4.76
CA HIS A 223 12.65 -0.79 -5.16
C HIS A 223 11.42 -0.65 -6.04
N TRP A 224 10.60 0.36 -5.74
CA TRP A 224 9.43 0.73 -6.54
C TRP A 224 9.79 1.81 -7.55
N VAL A 225 9.35 1.61 -8.79
CA VAL A 225 9.57 2.53 -9.91
C VAL A 225 8.27 2.78 -10.66
N SER A 226 8.21 3.94 -11.32
CA SER A 226 7.03 4.37 -12.09
C SER A 226 7.22 4.10 -13.56
N LEU A 227 6.16 3.66 -14.23
CA LEU A 227 6.18 3.38 -15.66
C LEU A 227 4.94 3.99 -16.33
N VAL A 228 5.18 4.75 -17.40
CA VAL A 228 4.13 5.22 -18.31
C VAL A 228 4.43 4.76 -19.72
N ILE A 229 3.55 3.95 -20.29
CA ILE A 229 3.63 3.53 -21.69
C ILE A 229 2.72 4.46 -22.48
N ASP A 230 3.25 5.39 -23.27
CA ASP A 230 2.46 6.41 -23.98
C ASP A 230 2.50 6.17 -25.49
N SER A 231 1.43 5.59 -26.01
CA SER A 231 1.33 5.29 -27.44
C SER A 231 1.16 6.52 -28.30
N LYS A 232 0.60 7.61 -27.77
CA LYS A 232 0.41 8.85 -28.52
C LYS A 232 1.74 9.56 -28.76
N ALA A 233 2.58 9.58 -27.73
CA ALA A 233 3.91 10.19 -27.81
C ALA A 233 4.98 9.22 -28.35
N GLY A 234 4.70 7.92 -28.42
CA GLY A 234 5.66 6.90 -28.81
C GLY A 234 6.83 6.81 -27.82
N VAL A 235 6.53 6.82 -26.51
CA VAL A 235 7.56 6.77 -25.47
C VAL A 235 7.22 5.85 -24.31
N LEU A 236 8.26 5.26 -23.72
CA LEU A 236 8.23 4.65 -22.39
C LEU A 236 8.82 5.65 -21.39
N ARG A 237 8.01 6.19 -20.50
CA ARG A 237 8.51 7.07 -19.43
C ARG A 237 8.81 6.25 -18.19
N TYR A 238 10.03 6.36 -17.68
CA TYR A 238 10.52 5.59 -16.54
C TYR A 238 10.94 6.51 -15.40
N GLY A 239 10.36 6.30 -14.21
CA GLY A 239 10.64 7.09 -13.02
C GLY A 239 11.36 6.26 -11.97
N ASP A 240 12.66 6.51 -11.80
CA ASP A 240 13.46 6.00 -10.70
C ASP A 240 14.02 7.19 -9.90
N LEU A 241 13.74 7.22 -8.60
CA LEU A 241 14.19 8.26 -7.68
C LEU A 241 15.71 8.35 -7.50
N TYR A 242 16.47 7.33 -7.95
CA TYR A 242 17.93 7.36 -8.00
C TYR A 242 18.47 7.86 -9.34
N GLY A 243 17.60 8.11 -10.33
CA GLY A 243 17.98 8.53 -11.68
C GLY A 243 18.70 7.43 -12.47
N ASN A 244 18.54 6.16 -12.09
CA ASN A 244 19.09 5.06 -12.88
C ASN A 244 18.29 4.89 -14.17
N GLU A 245 18.96 4.35 -15.19
CA GLU A 245 18.30 3.92 -16.40
C GLU A 245 17.32 2.76 -16.13
N MET A 246 16.32 2.64 -17.00
CA MET A 246 15.38 1.52 -16.99
C MET A 246 16.13 0.19 -17.12
N PRO A 247 15.89 -0.80 -16.25
CA PRO A 247 16.52 -2.10 -16.34
C PRO A 247 16.30 -2.73 -17.72
N ALA A 248 17.38 -3.29 -18.28
CA ALA A 248 17.38 -3.78 -19.65
C ALA A 248 16.35 -4.89 -19.91
N ASP A 249 16.09 -5.74 -18.92
CA ASP A 249 15.08 -6.80 -18.97
C ASP A 249 13.66 -6.24 -19.04
N LEU A 250 13.33 -5.26 -18.19
CA LEU A 250 12.05 -4.56 -18.24
C LEU A 250 11.87 -3.81 -19.56
N MET A 251 12.91 -3.09 -20.01
CA MET A 251 12.90 -2.34 -21.26
C MET A 251 12.68 -3.27 -22.47
N GLN A 252 13.44 -4.36 -22.56
CA GLN A 252 13.29 -5.35 -23.63
C GLN A 252 11.92 -6.01 -23.61
N ALA A 253 11.37 -6.32 -22.43
CA ALA A 253 10.04 -6.90 -22.31
C ALA A 253 8.95 -5.96 -22.81
N CYS A 254 9.00 -4.68 -22.42
CA CYS A 254 8.06 -3.66 -22.91
C CYS A 254 8.16 -3.49 -24.43
N HIS A 255 9.38 -3.40 -24.99
CA HIS A 255 9.57 -3.30 -26.43
C HIS A 255 9.10 -4.53 -27.20
N TRP A 256 9.41 -5.73 -26.70
CA TRP A 256 8.95 -6.97 -27.30
C TRP A 256 7.42 -7.02 -27.32
N TRP A 257 6.77 -6.67 -26.20
CA TRP A 257 5.31 -6.63 -26.12
C TRP A 257 4.72 -5.62 -27.10
N LEU A 258 5.21 -4.38 -27.13
CA LEU A 258 4.74 -3.34 -28.06
C LEU A 258 4.93 -3.73 -29.52
N SER A 259 6.03 -4.42 -29.86
CA SER A 259 6.29 -4.89 -31.24
C SER A 259 5.26 -5.88 -31.75
N GLN A 260 4.46 -6.50 -30.86
CA GLN A 260 3.35 -7.38 -31.24
C GLN A 260 2.09 -6.61 -31.69
N HIS A 261 2.03 -5.30 -31.43
CA HIS A 261 0.83 -4.48 -31.61
C HIS A 261 1.05 -3.27 -32.53
N THR A 262 2.29 -2.83 -32.71
CA THR A 262 2.65 -1.72 -33.61
C THR A 262 4.05 -1.88 -34.19
N LEU A 263 4.30 -1.24 -35.33
CA LEU A 263 5.62 -1.11 -35.94
C LEU A 263 6.39 0.10 -35.40
N ASP A 264 5.75 0.95 -34.60
CA ASP A 264 6.36 2.15 -34.04
C ASP A 264 7.43 1.80 -33.00
N HIS A 265 8.49 2.59 -32.99
CA HIS A 265 9.53 2.49 -31.98
C HIS A 265 9.26 3.46 -30.83
N PHE A 266 9.37 2.96 -29.59
CA PHE A 266 9.08 3.75 -28.40
C PHE A 266 10.38 4.23 -27.74
N ALA A 267 10.66 5.52 -27.73
CA ALA A 267 11.85 6.00 -27.03
C ALA A 267 11.69 5.87 -25.51
N VAL A 268 12.74 5.45 -24.79
CA VAL A 268 12.75 5.51 -23.33
C VAL A 268 13.15 6.91 -22.90
N VAL A 269 12.35 7.53 -22.04
CA VAL A 269 12.58 8.87 -21.51
C VAL A 269 12.35 8.91 -20.00
N ASP A 270 12.94 9.90 -19.33
CA ASP A 270 12.75 10.05 -17.89
C ASP A 270 11.33 10.52 -17.56
N LEU A 271 10.74 9.89 -16.53
CA LEU A 271 9.54 10.37 -15.87
C LEU A 271 9.96 11.19 -14.63
N PRO A 272 9.51 12.44 -14.50
CA PRO A 272 9.82 13.25 -13.32
C PRO A 272 9.38 12.57 -12.03
N ILE A 273 10.34 12.40 -11.11
CA ILE A 273 10.13 11.80 -9.79
C ILE A 273 10.95 12.57 -8.76
N ALA A 274 10.43 12.68 -7.55
CA ALA A 274 11.15 13.32 -6.45
C ALA A 274 12.32 12.44 -5.98
N PRO A 275 13.51 13.02 -5.73
CA PRO A 275 14.64 12.27 -5.20
C PRO A 275 14.38 11.84 -3.75
N GLN A 276 14.80 10.62 -3.42
CA GLN A 276 14.77 10.12 -2.05
C GLN A 276 15.98 10.65 -1.28
N ALA A 277 15.77 11.07 -0.03
CA ALA A 277 16.86 11.50 0.83
C ALA A 277 17.82 10.33 1.13
N THR A 278 19.12 10.61 1.26
CA THR A 278 20.15 9.57 1.47
C THR A 278 19.93 8.70 2.72
N ASN A 279 19.24 9.23 3.74
CA ASN A 279 18.91 8.53 4.97
C ASN A 279 17.51 7.90 4.97
N ASP A 280 16.72 8.11 3.92
CA ASP A 280 15.45 7.45 3.72
C ASP A 280 15.69 6.18 2.91
N THR A 281 15.27 5.04 3.43
CA THR A 281 15.43 3.73 2.81
C THR A 281 14.10 3.13 2.37
N SER A 282 12.99 3.87 2.49
CA SER A 282 11.66 3.25 2.54
C SER A 282 10.55 3.95 1.78
N SER A 283 10.76 5.16 1.28
CA SER A 283 9.71 5.96 0.64
C SER A 283 9.57 5.75 -0.86
N CYS A 284 10.31 4.82 -1.46
CA CYS A 284 10.28 4.58 -2.89
C CYS A 284 8.87 4.34 -3.43
N GLY A 285 8.03 3.57 -2.73
CA GLY A 285 6.64 3.36 -3.14
C GLY A 285 5.79 4.64 -3.13
N ILE A 286 5.95 5.48 -2.10
CA ILE A 286 5.22 6.76 -1.99
C ILE A 286 5.67 7.74 -3.07
N LEU A 287 6.97 7.80 -3.36
CA LEU A 287 7.54 8.70 -4.35
C LEU A 287 7.23 8.24 -5.78
N ALA A 288 7.21 6.93 -6.03
CA ALA A 288 6.81 6.36 -7.31
C ALA A 288 5.32 6.65 -7.59
N ASP A 289 4.44 6.35 -6.64
CA ASP A 289 3.02 6.71 -6.75
C ASP A 289 2.82 8.22 -7.01
N ASN A 290 3.51 9.08 -6.26
CA ASN A 290 3.45 10.53 -6.48
C ASN A 290 3.96 10.97 -7.86
N SER A 291 4.92 10.25 -8.46
CA SER A 291 5.38 10.52 -9.83
C SER A 291 4.25 10.31 -10.85
N LEU A 292 3.45 9.25 -10.69
CA LEU A 292 2.28 8.99 -11.53
C LEU A 292 1.17 10.02 -11.29
N GLU A 293 0.91 10.39 -10.03
CA GLU A 293 -0.06 11.44 -9.70
C GLU A 293 0.35 12.79 -10.29
N HIS A 294 1.62 13.18 -10.16
CA HIS A 294 2.17 14.41 -10.73
C HIS A 294 2.10 14.40 -12.26
N HIS A 295 2.42 13.27 -12.90
CA HIS A 295 2.31 13.12 -14.35
C HIS A 295 0.89 13.33 -14.86
N SER A 296 -0.10 12.85 -14.09
CA SER A 296 -1.52 12.94 -14.45
C SER A 296 -2.14 14.30 -14.10
N PHE A 297 -1.66 14.94 -13.03
CA PHE A 297 -2.22 16.17 -12.46
C PHE A 297 -1.13 17.22 -12.17
N PRO A 298 -0.32 17.64 -13.15
CA PRO A 298 0.90 18.43 -12.91
C PRO A 298 0.62 19.78 -12.26
N ASP A 299 -0.54 20.38 -12.52
CA ASP A 299 -0.92 21.70 -11.98
C ASP A 299 -1.40 21.65 -10.53
N THR A 300 -1.80 20.48 -10.03
CA THR A 300 -2.42 20.35 -8.69
C THR A 300 -1.67 19.40 -7.76
N VAL A 301 -0.86 18.49 -8.29
CA VAL A 301 -0.07 17.54 -7.52
C VAL A 301 1.40 17.79 -7.82
N PRO A 302 2.12 18.54 -6.97
CA PRO A 302 3.57 18.69 -7.14
C PRO A 302 4.32 17.41 -6.74
N LEU A 303 5.54 17.27 -7.24
CA LEU A 303 6.48 16.28 -6.73
C LEU A 303 6.80 16.54 -5.24
N ILE A 304 6.75 15.50 -4.43
CA ILE A 304 6.95 15.60 -2.97
C ILE A 304 8.40 16.01 -2.68
N PRO A 305 8.66 17.16 -2.03
CA PRO A 305 10.01 17.48 -1.59
C PRO A 305 10.43 16.52 -0.47
N SER A 306 11.73 16.26 -0.30
CA SER A 306 12.24 15.35 0.74
C SER A 306 11.81 15.73 2.16
N SER A 307 11.56 17.01 2.43
CA SER A 307 11.02 17.50 3.71
C SER A 307 9.54 17.19 3.94
N GLY A 308 8.80 16.86 2.88
CA GLY A 308 7.35 16.60 2.88
C GLY A 308 6.98 15.12 2.89
N ILE A 309 7.95 14.20 2.84
CA ILE A 309 7.71 12.74 2.78
C ILE A 309 6.83 12.27 3.94
N GLU A 310 7.11 12.72 5.15
CA GLU A 310 6.39 12.29 6.35
C GLU A 310 4.94 12.78 6.37
N ALA A 311 4.70 13.98 5.84
CA ALA A 311 3.36 14.49 5.63
C ALA A 311 2.62 13.71 4.53
N ALA A 312 3.31 13.35 3.44
CA ALA A 312 2.74 12.52 2.38
C ALA A 312 2.36 11.12 2.87
N ARG A 313 3.22 10.49 3.69
CA ARG A 313 2.95 9.23 4.39
C ARG A 313 1.67 9.27 5.22
N MET A 314 1.53 10.32 6.04
CA MET A 314 0.31 10.53 6.82
C MET A 314 -0.93 10.76 5.96
N ARG A 315 -0.82 11.54 4.87
CA ARG A 315 -1.93 11.73 3.93
C ARG A 315 -2.37 10.42 3.27
N LYS A 316 -1.42 9.58 2.85
CA LYS A 316 -1.73 8.27 2.24
C LYS A 316 -2.38 7.33 3.25
N PHE A 317 -1.94 7.34 4.51
CA PHE A 317 -2.62 6.62 5.59
C PHE A 317 -4.08 7.05 5.77
N LEU A 318 -4.34 8.36 5.85
CA LEU A 318 -5.69 8.90 6.01
C LEU A 318 -6.58 8.54 4.82
N LEU A 319 -6.10 8.79 3.59
CA LEU A 319 -6.79 8.42 2.36
C LEU A 319 -7.18 6.95 2.34
N MET A 320 -6.23 6.06 2.63
CA MET A 320 -6.49 4.62 2.58
C MET A 320 -7.47 4.15 3.65
N GLY A 321 -7.37 4.67 4.88
CA GLY A 321 -8.34 4.28 5.89
C GLY A 321 -9.72 4.89 5.65
N GLU A 322 -9.85 6.02 4.94
CA GLU A 322 -11.16 6.53 4.50
C GLU A 322 -11.81 5.55 3.50
N VAL A 323 -11.07 5.09 2.50
CA VAL A 323 -11.52 4.09 1.53
C VAL A 323 -11.98 2.80 2.22
N VAL A 324 -11.18 2.28 3.15
CA VAL A 324 -11.54 1.06 3.90
C VAL A 324 -12.81 1.26 4.72
N LEU A 325 -12.95 2.42 5.38
CA LEU A 325 -14.14 2.71 6.17
C LEU A 325 -15.40 2.87 5.32
N GLU A 326 -15.30 3.31 4.08
CA GLU A 326 -16.42 3.41 3.13
C GLU A 326 -16.85 2.03 2.60
N GLN A 327 -15.89 1.16 2.27
CA GLN A 327 -16.16 -0.20 1.82
C GLN A 327 -16.87 -1.04 2.89
N ASP A 328 -16.47 -0.89 4.17
CA ASP A 328 -17.14 -1.52 5.32
C ASP A 328 -18.54 -0.93 5.63
N VAL A 329 -18.99 0.14 4.97
CA VAL A 329 -20.41 0.60 5.04
C VAL A 329 -21.30 -0.21 4.09
N LEU A 330 -20.72 -0.65 2.97
CA LEU A 330 -21.46 -1.23 1.85
C LEU A 330 -21.54 -2.76 1.90
N ALA A 331 -20.79 -3.40 2.79
CA ALA A 331 -20.81 -4.84 3.07
C ALA A 331 -21.77 -5.20 4.21
#